data_AF-A0A7S3L7K9-F1
#
_entry.id   AF-A0A7S3L7K9-F1
#
_cell.length_a   1.000
_cell.length_b   1.000
_cell.length_c   1.000
_cell.angle_alpha   90.00
_cell.angle_beta   90.00
_cell.angle_gamma   90.00
#
_symmetry.space_group_name_H-M   'P 1'
#
loop_
_entity.id
_entity.type
_entity.pdbx_description
1 polymer ?
#
loop_
_entity_poly.entity_id
_entity_poly.type
_entity_poly.pdbx_seq_one_letter_code
_entity_poly.pdbx_strand_id
1 'polypeptide(L)'
;MNLILLDHPHQVVVGVEPEADTSVNVEDDGAPLEPNESLEFELTEKDFRAKHITKHLKKAVGDRLRVGLFPNGPLGQAVIQSTTSGVRLKLDTSTLRPPPNRPLV
;
A
#
# COMPACT_ATOMS: atom_id res chain seq x y z
N MET A 1 -13.56 -11.10 8.99
CA MET A 1 -12.41 -10.94 8.07
C MET A 1 -11.97 -9.49 8.18
N ASN A 2 -10.72 -9.20 8.54
CA ASN A 2 -10.28 -7.84 8.90
C ASN A 2 -9.60 -7.15 7.71
N LEU A 3 -10.00 -5.91 7.41
CA LEU A 3 -9.41 -5.07 6.37
C LEU A 3 -8.54 -4.00 7.05
N ILE A 4 -7.27 -3.88 6.63
CA ILE A 4 -6.37 -2.83 7.10
C ILE A 4 -6.29 -1.74 6.05
N LEU A 5 -6.65 -0.52 6.42
CA LEU A 5 -6.50 0.64 5.54
C LEU A 5 -5.07 1.17 5.64
N LEU A 6 -4.37 1.17 4.52
CA LEU A 6 -3.05 1.75 4.36
C LEU A 6 -3.22 3.11 3.69
N ASP A 7 -2.45 4.08 4.16
CA ASP A 7 -2.33 5.34 3.45
C ASP A 7 -1.65 5.06 2.11
N HIS A 8 -2.05 5.75 1.05
CA HIS A 8 -1.35 5.64 -0.22
C HIS A 8 0.14 5.86 0.05
N PRO A 9 1.04 5.00 -0.45
CA PRO A 9 2.44 5.31 -0.34
C PRO A 9 2.59 6.66 -1.05
N HIS A 10 3.16 7.66 -0.36
CA HIS A 10 3.72 8.79 -1.11
C HIS A 10 4.64 8.11 -2.13
N GLN A 11 4.29 8.16 -3.41
CA GLN A 11 5.21 7.74 -4.46
C GLN A 11 6.43 8.62 -4.26
N VAL A 12 7.43 8.08 -3.56
CA VAL A 12 8.78 8.59 -3.66
C VAL A 12 9.16 8.16 -5.06
N VAL A 13 8.90 9.04 -6.03
CA VAL A 13 9.53 8.97 -7.34
C VAL A 13 11.01 8.89 -7.03
N VAL A 14 11.57 7.68 -7.14
CA VAL A 14 13.00 7.47 -7.01
C VAL A 14 13.59 8.25 -8.17
N GLY A 15 14.21 9.37 -7.83
CA GLY A 15 14.70 10.35 -8.79
C GLY A 15 15.54 9.68 -9.86
N VAL A 16 15.04 9.73 -11.09
CA VAL A 16 15.93 9.87 -12.23
C VAL A 16 16.51 11.29 -12.10
N GLU A 17 17.83 11.37 -12.08
CA GLU A 17 18.59 12.62 -11.92
C GLU A 17 18.03 13.75 -12.81
N PRO A 18 18.00 15.01 -12.34
CA PRO A 18 17.56 16.13 -13.16
C PRO A 18 18.66 16.48 -14.16
N GLU A 19 18.72 15.76 -15.28
CA GLU A 19 19.41 16.28 -16.45
C GLU A 19 18.51 17.36 -17.08
N ALA A 20 19.15 18.50 -17.34
CA ALA A 20 18.54 19.80 -17.57
C ALA A 20 17.55 19.85 -18.76
N ASP A 21 16.64 20.83 -18.65
CA ASP A 21 15.88 21.43 -19.76
C ASP A 21 14.96 20.50 -20.54
N THR A 22 13.75 20.29 -20.04
CA THR A 22 12.52 20.32 -20.88
C THR A 22 11.32 20.61 -19.99
N SER A 23 10.58 21.67 -20.32
CA SER A 23 9.27 21.94 -19.74
C SER A 23 8.31 20.80 -20.10
N VAL A 24 8.10 19.85 -19.19
CA VAL A 24 7.05 18.83 -19.34
C VAL A 24 5.84 19.30 -18.55
N ASN A 25 4.79 19.55 -19.32
CA ASN A 25 3.43 19.79 -18.90
C ASN A 25 3.04 18.72 -17.86
N VAL A 26 2.58 19.13 -16.66
CA VAL A 26 2.07 18.20 -15.65
C VAL A 26 0.71 17.71 -16.13
N GLU A 27 0.71 16.67 -16.96
CA GLU A 27 -0.46 15.84 -17.16
C GLU A 27 -0.63 14.98 -15.90
N ASP A 28 -1.78 15.18 -15.26
CA ASP A 28 -2.41 14.32 -14.26
C ASP A 28 -2.67 12.95 -14.91
N ASP A 29 -1.60 12.24 -15.26
CA ASP A 29 -1.68 10.91 -15.83
C ASP A 29 -1.50 9.95 -14.65
N GLY A 30 -2.59 9.29 -14.29
CA GLY A 30 -2.62 8.17 -13.37
C GLY A 30 -1.79 7.03 -13.95
N ALA A 31 -0.47 7.18 -13.85
CA ALA A 31 0.48 6.26 -14.43
C ALA A 31 0.15 4.85 -13.93
N PRO A 32 -0.08 3.88 -14.84
CA PRO A 32 -0.39 2.52 -14.44
C PRO A 32 0.81 1.97 -13.68
N LEU A 33 0.63 1.73 -12.38
CA LEU A 33 1.60 1.02 -11.53
C LEU A 33 2.10 -0.20 -12.30
N GLU A 34 3.41 -0.29 -12.54
CA GLU A 34 3.93 -1.39 -13.34
C GLU A 34 3.65 -2.72 -12.60
N PRO A 35 3.18 -3.78 -13.29
CA PRO A 35 2.69 -5.00 -12.65
C PRO A 35 3.76 -5.80 -11.88
N ASN A 36 5.03 -5.37 -11.92
CA ASN A 36 6.14 -5.98 -11.20
C ASN A 36 6.62 -5.15 -10.00
N GLU A 37 6.03 -3.97 -9.75
CA GLU A 37 6.37 -3.17 -8.58
C GLU A 37 5.64 -3.72 -7.36
N SER A 38 6.42 -4.22 -6.41
CA SER A 38 5.90 -4.55 -5.09
C SER A 38 5.87 -3.30 -4.24
N LEU A 39 4.67 -2.85 -3.86
CA LEU A 39 4.53 -1.71 -2.96
C LEU A 39 4.81 -2.14 -1.52
N GLU A 40 5.76 -1.48 -0.87
CA GLU A 40 6.11 -1.74 0.52
C GLU A 40 5.53 -0.65 1.44
N PHE A 41 4.98 -1.07 2.57
CA PHE A 41 4.37 -0.19 3.56
C PHE A 41 4.97 -0.49 4.93
N GLU A 42 5.33 0.56 5.65
CA GLU A 42 5.82 0.46 7.01
C GLU A 42 4.80 1.10 7.96
N LEU A 43 4.29 0.30 8.90
CA LEU A 43 3.49 0.77 10.01
C LEU A 43 4.40 0.85 11.24
N THR A 44 4.55 2.04 11.80
CA THR A 44 5.39 2.25 12.96
C THR A 44 4.81 1.56 14.20
N GLU A 45 5.60 1.33 15.25
CA GLU A 45 5.08 0.74 16.50
C GLU A 45 4.00 1.60 17.18
N LYS A 46 4.00 2.91 16.89
CA LYS A 46 2.99 3.85 17.38
C LYS A 46 1.68 3.78 16.58
N ASP A 47 1.69 3.20 15.37
CA ASP A 47 0.48 3.00 14.60
C ASP A 47 -0.45 2.00 15.30
N PHE A 48 -1.69 2.43 15.54
CA PHE A 48 -2.73 1.54 16.06
C PHE A 48 -2.92 0.31 15.16
N ARG A 49 -2.74 0.47 13.84
CA ARG A 49 -2.81 -0.63 12.85
C ARG A 49 -1.76 -1.71 13.10
N ALA A 50 -0.51 -1.34 13.36
CA ALA A 50 0.57 -2.27 13.68
C ALA A 50 0.26 -3.07 14.96
N LYS A 51 -0.21 -2.38 16.01
CA LYS A 51 -0.65 -2.99 17.26
C LYS A 51 -1.84 -3.92 17.06
N HIS A 52 -2.79 -3.54 16.20
CA HIS A 52 -3.95 -4.36 15.86
C HIS A 52 -3.53 -5.67 15.19
N ILE A 53 -2.65 -5.59 14.18
CA ILE A 53 -2.14 -6.76 13.44
C ILE A 53 -1.42 -7.74 14.38
N THR A 54 -0.53 -7.23 15.23
CA THR A 54 0.31 -8.07 16.11
C THR A 54 -0.44 -8.57 17.34
N LYS A 55 -1.17 -7.71 18.08
CA LYS A 55 -1.80 -8.08 19.35
C LYS A 55 -3.19 -8.68 19.21
N HIS A 56 -4.00 -8.17 18.28
CA HIS A 56 -5.41 -8.59 18.15
C HIS A 56 -5.59 -9.66 17.08
N LEU A 57 -4.94 -9.51 15.92
CA LEU A 57 -5.01 -10.53 14.86
C LEU A 57 -4.02 -11.67 15.04
N LYS A 58 -3.01 -11.49 15.92
CA LYS A 58 -1.93 -12.47 16.19
C LYS A 58 -1.23 -12.92 14.91
N LYS A 59 -1.04 -11.99 13.98
CA LYS A 59 -0.44 -12.24 12.68
C LYS A 59 1.08 -12.16 12.76
N ALA A 60 1.76 -13.07 12.09
CA ALA A 60 3.21 -13.22 12.12
C ALA A 60 3.85 -12.93 10.75
N VAL A 61 5.18 -12.92 10.71
CA VAL A 61 5.91 -12.82 9.44
C VAL A 61 5.50 -13.98 8.51
N GLY A 62 5.23 -13.64 7.25
CA GLY A 62 4.74 -14.57 6.22
C GLY A 62 3.21 -14.65 6.12
N ASP A 63 2.46 -14.14 7.10
CA ASP A 63 1.01 -14.11 7.02
C ASP A 63 0.51 -13.11 5.97
N ARG A 64 -0.63 -13.46 5.35
CA ARG A 64 -1.37 -12.58 4.44
C ARG A 64 -2.48 -11.82 5.15
N LEU A 65 -2.63 -10.55 4.81
CA LEU A 65 -3.67 -9.63 5.26
C LEU A 65 -4.41 -9.04 4.06
N ARG A 66 -5.70 -8.73 4.24
CA ARG A 66 -6.41 -7.87 3.29
C ARG A 66 -6.11 -6.42 3.61
N VAL A 67 -5.70 -5.66 2.60
CA VAL A 67 -5.39 -4.25 2.72
C VAL A 67 -6.22 -3.44 1.73
N GLY A 68 -6.50 -2.20 2.08
CA GLY A 68 -7.13 -1.24 1.16
C GLY A 68 -6.33 0.05 1.17
N LEU A 69 -6.16 0.66 0.01
CA LEU A 69 -5.52 1.97 -0.09
C LEU A 69 -6.56 3.06 0.17
N PHE A 70 -6.35 3.93 1.15
CA PHE A 70 -7.23 5.06 1.47
C PHE A 70 -6.91 6.28 0.58
N PRO A 71 -7.88 7.16 0.20
CA PRO A 71 -9.29 7.23 0.59
C PRO A 71 -10.28 6.35 -0.19
N ASN A 72 -10.03 6.06 -1.46
CA ASN A 72 -10.91 5.22 -2.31
C ASN A 72 -10.07 4.33 -3.25
N GLY A 73 -8.94 3.86 -2.76
CA GLY A 73 -8.01 3.06 -3.53
C GLY A 73 -8.40 1.59 -3.59
N PRO A 74 -7.68 0.82 -4.42
CA PRO A 74 -7.92 -0.59 -4.61
C PRO A 74 -7.73 -1.41 -3.34
N LEU A 75 -8.44 -2.54 -3.28
CA LEU A 75 -8.32 -3.54 -2.24
C LEU A 75 -7.40 -4.66 -2.72
N GLY A 76 -6.45 -5.06 -1.90
CA GLY A 76 -5.49 -6.12 -2.24
C GLY A 76 -5.13 -7.00 -1.06
N GLN A 77 -4.11 -7.81 -1.25
CA GLN A 77 -3.48 -8.60 -0.20
C GLN A 77 -2.05 -8.12 0.02
N ALA A 78 -1.64 -8.05 1.28
CA ALA A 78 -0.26 -7.81 1.66
C ALA A 78 0.27 -8.95 2.52
N VAL A 79 1.56 -9.22 2.39
CA VAL A 79 2.30 -10.18 3.23
C VAL A 79 3.08 -9.41 4.28
N ILE A 80 3.06 -9.89 5.52
CA ILE A 80 3.90 -9.33 6.58
C ILE A 80 5.34 -9.79 6.37
N GLN A 81 6.27 -8.85 6.15
CA GLN A 81 7.70 -9.15 6.01
C GLN A 81 8.45 -9.07 7.34
N SER A 82 8.07 -8.15 8.23
CA SER A 82 8.75 -7.95 9.51
C SER A 82 7.80 -7.38 10.56
N THR A 83 8.03 -7.75 11.82
CA THR A 83 7.30 -7.24 12.99
C THR A 83 8.24 -6.69 14.08
N THR A 84 9.54 -6.54 13.79
CA THR A 84 10.60 -6.30 14.81
C THR A 84 10.64 -4.85 15.32
N SER A 85 10.32 -3.87 14.47
CA SER A 85 10.38 -2.42 14.80
C SER A 85 9.13 -1.68 14.29
N GLY A 86 8.01 -2.39 14.28
CA GLY A 86 6.81 -2.03 13.51
C GLY A 86 6.43 -3.16 12.57
N VAL A 87 5.37 -2.97 11.78
CA VAL A 87 4.89 -3.96 10.82
C VAL A 87 5.23 -3.51 9.41
N ARG A 88 6.11 -4.24 8.74
CA ARG A 88 6.39 -4.08 7.30
C ARG A 88 5.50 -5.00 6.49
N LEU A 89 4.81 -4.43 5.52
CA LEU A 89 3.84 -5.10 4.65
C LEU A 89 4.29 -4.95 3.21
N LYS A 90 4.35 -6.07 2.48
CA LYS A 90 4.54 -6.09 1.03
C LYS A 90 3.20 -6.33 0.36
N LEU A 91 2.66 -5.33 -0.31
CA LEU A 91 1.43 -5.42 -1.08
C LEU A 91 1.68 -6.16 -2.39
N ASP A 92 0.86 -7.16 -2.65
CA ASP A 92 0.83 -7.87 -3.92
C ASP A 92 -0.11 -7.13 -4.88
N THR A 93 0.49 -6.35 -5.78
CA THR A 93 -0.22 -5.54 -6.78
C THR A 93 -1.05 -6.38 -7.74
N SER A 94 -0.70 -7.65 -7.96
CA SER A 94 -1.49 -8.59 -8.77
C SER A 94 -2.85 -8.92 -8.14
N THR A 95 -2.99 -8.69 -6.84
CA THR A 95 -4.24 -8.94 -6.11
C THR A 95 -5.12 -7.70 -5.96
N LEU A 96 -4.67 -6.54 -6.47
CA LEU A 96 -5.43 -5.31 -6.38
C LEU A 96 -6.69 -5.40 -7.23
N ARG A 97 -7.80 -5.14 -6.57
CA ARG A 97 -9.13 -5.05 -7.18
C ARG A 97 -9.68 -3.65 -6.93
N PRO A 98 -10.40 -3.08 -7.90
CA PRO A 98 -11.11 -1.84 -7.67
C PRO A 98 -12.02 -1.99 -6.43
N PRO A 99 -12.23 -0.92 -5.66
CA PRO A 99 -13.18 -0.96 -4.56
C PRO A 99 -14.55 -1.38 -5.10
N PRO A 100 -15.33 -2.19 -4.35
CA PRO A 100 -16.65 -2.60 -4.82
C PRO A 100 -17.50 -1.36 -5.09
N ASN A 101 -18.02 -1.24 -6.32
CA ASN A 101 -18.94 -0.17 -6.68
C ASN A 101 -20.10 -0.16 -5.67
N ARG A 102 -20.22 0.94 -4.92
CA ARG A 102 -21.41 1.18 -4.11
C ARG A 102 -22.58 1.30 -5.10
N PRO A 103 -23.65 0.52 -4.97
CA PRO A 103 -24.83 0.77 -5.79
C PRO A 103 -25.26 2.22 -5.55
N LEU A 104 -25.41 2.98 -6.64
CA LEU A 104 -26.08 4.27 -6.63
C LEU A 104 -27.53 3.99 -6.26
N VAL A 105 -27.85 4.18 -4.98
CA VAL A 105 -29.22 4.27 -4.45
C VAL A 105 -29.67 5.71 -4.45
#